data_AF-A0A949DSD5-F1
#
_entry.id   AF-A0A949DSD5-F1
#
_cell.length_a   1.000
_cell.length_b   1.000
_cell.length_c   1.000
_cell.angle_alpha   90.00
_cell.angle_beta   90.00
_cell.angle_gamma   90.00
#
_symmetry.space_group_name_H-M   'P 1'
#
loop_
_entity.id
_entity.type
_entity.pdbx_description
1 polymer ?
#
loop_
_entity_poly.entity_id
_entity_poly.type
_entity_poly.pdbx_seq_one_letter_code
_entity_poly.pdbx_strand_id
1 'polypeptide(L)'
;MKWPCYFFYSGLNEEELLALNNLVEQYLVFAEGQAMRRIAMHMSDWLTKLDGFLSLNDSDILEHAGKISHQIAKELAETEYDRFHTNRLQLEAKQADEEDFEQLTRQVEDKGKEREA
;
A
#
# COMPACT_ATOMS: atom_id res chain seq x y z
N MET A 1 -9.09 -11.28 10.37
CA MET A 1 -8.25 -11.23 9.15
C MET A 1 -9.00 -10.47 8.07
N LYS A 2 -8.76 -9.16 7.95
CA LYS A 2 -9.17 -8.36 6.79
C LYS A 2 -7.87 -7.94 6.13
N TRP A 3 -7.48 -8.64 5.06
CA TRP A 3 -6.42 -8.14 4.18
C TRP A 3 -6.98 -7.01 3.29
N PRO A 4 -6.12 -6.06 2.87
CA PRO A 4 -6.46 -4.65 2.74
C PRO A 4 -6.68 -4.26 1.28
N CYS A 5 -7.93 -4.03 0.89
CA CYS A 5 -8.24 -3.34 -0.38
C CYS A 5 -7.62 -1.92 -0.44
N TYR A 6 -7.20 -1.36 0.69
CA TYR A 6 -6.52 -0.06 0.76
C TYR A 6 -5.10 -0.06 0.18
N PHE A 7 -4.46 -1.21 -0.03
CA PHE A 7 -3.09 -1.23 -0.57
C PHE A 7 -3.02 -0.86 -2.06
N PHE A 8 -4.11 -0.99 -2.81
CA PHE A 8 -4.14 -0.67 -4.24
C PHE A 8 -4.24 0.84 -4.51
N TYR A 9 -4.71 1.63 -3.54
CA TYR A 9 -4.97 3.07 -3.70
C TYR A 9 -3.85 3.97 -3.18
N SER A 10 -2.93 3.46 -2.34
CA SER A 10 -1.89 4.27 -1.69
C SER A 10 -0.61 4.49 -2.51
N GLY A 11 -0.51 3.93 -3.72
CA GLY A 11 0.68 4.03 -4.57
C GLY A 11 0.48 4.79 -5.88
N LEU A 12 -0.73 5.33 -6.12
CA LEU A 12 -1.05 6.12 -7.31
C LEU A 12 -1.12 7.59 -6.94
N ASN A 13 -0.50 8.45 -7.75
CA ASN A 13 -0.60 9.89 -7.55
C ASN A 13 -2.00 10.40 -7.95
N GLU A 14 -2.31 11.67 -7.65
CA GLU A 14 -3.64 12.25 -7.92
C GLU A 14 -4.02 12.23 -9.42
N GLU A 15 -3.05 12.40 -10.32
CA GLU A 15 -3.26 12.35 -11.77
C GLU A 15 -3.56 10.92 -12.25
N GLU A 16 -2.86 9.92 -11.72
CA GLU A 16 -3.09 8.51 -12.04
C GLU A 16 -4.45 8.02 -11.52
N LEU A 17 -4.84 8.47 -10.32
CA LEU A 17 -6.17 8.20 -9.78
C LEU A 17 -7.27 8.86 -10.61
N LEU A 18 -7.04 10.09 -11.08
CA LEU A 18 -7.97 10.79 -11.96
C LEU A 18 -8.10 10.09 -13.31
N ALA A 19 -6.99 9.62 -13.88
CA ALA A 19 -6.97 8.86 -15.12
C ALA A 19 -7.73 7.52 -14.98
N LEU A 20 -7.51 6.79 -13.87
CA LEU A 20 -8.24 5.56 -13.57
C LEU A 20 -9.74 5.81 -13.41
N ASN A 21 -10.12 6.86 -12.68
CA ASN A 21 -11.52 7.19 -12.47
C ASN A 21 -12.22 7.52 -13.80
N ASN A 22 -11.58 8.33 -14.65
CA ASN A 22 -12.10 8.68 -15.97
C ASN A 22 -12.27 7.44 -16.86
N LEU A 23 -11.32 6.50 -16.84
CA LEU A 23 -11.42 5.25 -17.58
C LEU A 23 -12.63 4.41 -17.13
N VAL A 24 -12.82 4.27 -15.81
CA VAL A 24 -13.93 3.51 -15.23
C VAL A 24 -15.28 4.15 -15.59
N GLU A 25 -15.39 5.47 -15.48
CA GLU A 25 -16.61 6.21 -15.83
C GLU A 25 -17.00 6.01 -17.29
N GLN A 26 -16.05 6.15 -18.22
CA GLN A 26 -16.33 5.95 -19.65
C GLN A 26 -16.74 4.51 -19.97
N TYR A 27 -16.11 3.52 -19.33
CA TYR A 27 -16.47 2.12 -19.53
C TYR A 27 -17.89 1.81 -19.01
N LEU A 28 -18.29 2.41 -17.88
CA LEU A 28 -19.66 2.29 -17.35
C LEU A 28 -20.69 2.95 -18.28
N VAL A 29 -20.39 4.13 -18.84
CA VAL A 29 -21.25 4.79 -19.84
C VAL A 29 -21.42 3.92 -21.08
N PHE A 30 -20.35 3.29 -21.55
CA PHE A 30 -20.43 2.32 -22.65
C PHE A 30 -21.35 1.14 -22.29
N ALA A 31 -21.21 0.58 -21.09
CA ALA A 31 -22.02 -0.53 -20.63
C ALA A 31 -23.50 -0.17 -20.51
N GLU A 32 -23.79 1.03 -20.00
CA GLU A 32 -25.14 1.59 -19.95
C GLU A 32 -25.73 1.73 -21.37
N GLY A 33 -24.94 2.22 -22.33
CA GLY A 33 -25.36 2.30 -23.73
C GLY A 33 -25.72 0.94 -24.34
N GLN A 34 -24.98 -0.12 -24.02
CA GLN A 34 -25.33 -1.48 -24.45
C GLN A 34 -26.64 -1.95 -23.79
N ALA A 35 -26.81 -1.68 -22.50
CA ALA A 35 -28.01 -2.03 -21.75
C ALA A 35 -29.27 -1.31 -22.27
N MET A 36 -29.17 0.00 -22.53
CA MET A 36 -30.26 0.80 -23.12
C MET A 36 -30.69 0.26 -24.49
N ARG A 37 -29.73 -0.23 -25.28
CA ARG A 37 -29.98 -0.85 -26.59
C ARG A 37 -30.47 -2.30 -26.49
N ARG A 38 -30.61 -2.84 -25.26
CA ARG A 38 -30.98 -4.24 -24.97
C ARG A 38 -30.06 -5.25 -25.65
N ILE A 39 -28.77 -4.90 -25.77
CA ILE A 39 -27.74 -5.80 -26.28
C ILE A 39 -27.29 -6.66 -25.11
N ALA A 40 -27.79 -7.89 -25.06
CA ALA A 40 -27.33 -8.88 -24.09
C ALA A 40 -25.91 -9.31 -24.44
N MET A 41 -25.00 -9.29 -23.47
CA MET A 41 -23.61 -9.69 -23.63
C MET A 41 -23.20 -10.62 -22.51
N HIS A 42 -22.37 -11.61 -22.82
CA HIS A 42 -21.76 -12.49 -21.84
C HIS A 42 -20.51 -11.85 -21.23
N MET A 43 -20.08 -12.32 -20.06
CA MET A 43 -18.87 -11.80 -19.39
C MET A 43 -17.61 -11.86 -20.26
N SER A 44 -17.50 -12.84 -21.16
CA SER A 44 -16.42 -12.95 -22.15
C SER A 44 -16.42 -11.80 -23.17
N ASP A 45 -17.60 -11.33 -23.56
CA ASP A 45 -17.76 -10.24 -24.52
C ASP A 45 -17.35 -8.91 -23.86
N TRP A 46 -17.73 -8.73 -22.58
CA TRP A 46 -17.29 -7.59 -21.77
C TRP A 46 -15.76 -7.54 -21.65
N LEU A 47 -15.09 -8.66 -21.38
CA LEU A 47 -13.63 -8.75 -21.38
C LEU A 47 -13.04 -8.29 -22.73
N THR A 48 -13.53 -8.84 -23.83
CA THR A 48 -13.06 -8.49 -25.18
C THR A 48 -13.27 -6.99 -25.48
N LYS A 49 -14.38 -6.41 -25.03
CA LYS A 49 -14.66 -4.98 -25.19
C LYS A 49 -13.77 -4.12 -24.32
N LEU A 50 -13.47 -4.55 -23.09
CA LEU A 50 -12.55 -3.86 -22.19
C LEU A 50 -11.13 -3.84 -22.79
N ASP A 51 -10.64 -4.95 -23.31
CA ASP A 51 -9.32 -5.03 -23.95
C ASP A 51 -9.23 -4.07 -25.16
N GLY A 52 -10.28 -4.02 -25.98
CA GLY A 52 -10.37 -3.06 -27.08
C GLY A 52 -10.49 -1.61 -26.61
N PHE A 53 -11.20 -1.35 -25.52
CA PHE A 53 -11.35 -0.02 -24.93
C PHE A 53 -10.03 0.53 -24.39
N LEU A 54 -9.25 -0.33 -23.75
CA LEU A 54 -7.88 -0.01 -23.30
C LEU A 54 -6.98 0.30 -24.49
N SER A 55 -7.00 -0.55 -25.54
CA SER A 55 -6.19 -0.36 -26.75
C SER A 55 -6.48 0.95 -27.51
N LEU A 56 -7.73 1.43 -27.49
CA LEU A 56 -8.18 2.60 -28.26
C LEU A 56 -7.87 3.94 -27.59
N ASN A 57 -7.63 3.95 -26.27
CA ASN A 57 -7.42 5.19 -25.53
C ASN A 57 -5.97 5.71 -25.61
N ASP A 58 -5.08 5.09 -26.40
CA ASP A 58 -3.61 5.29 -26.35
C ASP A 58 -3.03 5.19 -24.92
N SER A 59 -3.83 4.77 -23.95
CA SER A 59 -3.39 3.90 -22.89
C SER A 59 -2.78 2.74 -23.64
N ASP A 60 -1.46 2.80 -23.90
CA ASP A 60 -0.66 1.59 -23.98
C ASP A 60 -1.34 0.66 -23.00
N ILE A 61 -1.90 -0.45 -23.50
CA ILE A 61 -2.11 -1.59 -22.62
C ILE A 61 -0.73 -1.72 -22.05
N LEU A 62 -0.55 -1.20 -20.84
CA LEU A 62 0.74 -1.12 -20.22
C LEU A 62 1.02 -2.60 -20.06
N GLU A 63 1.71 -3.21 -21.01
CA GLU A 63 2.04 -4.63 -21.03
C GLU A 63 2.82 -4.96 -19.74
N HIS A 64 3.24 -3.91 -19.04
CA HIS A 64 4.01 -3.89 -17.83
C HIS A 64 3.36 -3.05 -16.72
N ALA A 65 2.14 -2.50 -16.80
CA ALA A 65 1.57 -1.67 -15.70
C ALA A 65 1.46 -2.50 -14.43
N GLY A 66 0.96 -3.73 -14.56
CA GLY A 66 0.92 -4.65 -13.43
C GLY A 66 2.31 -5.02 -12.92
N LYS A 67 3.33 -5.11 -13.78
CA LYS A 67 4.70 -5.45 -13.38
C LYS A 67 5.47 -4.28 -12.79
N ILE A 68 5.36 -3.10 -13.39
CA ILE A 68 5.96 -1.83 -12.97
C ILE A 68 5.27 -1.36 -11.70
N SER A 69 3.93 -1.36 -11.64
CA SER A 69 3.19 -1.07 -10.41
C SER A 69 3.51 -2.07 -9.31
N HIS A 70 3.62 -3.38 -9.61
CA HIS A 70 4.03 -4.37 -8.60
C HIS A 70 5.47 -4.18 -8.15
N GLN A 71 6.40 -3.89 -9.06
CA GLN A 71 7.81 -3.66 -8.75
C GLN A 71 7.97 -2.39 -7.90
N ILE A 72 7.32 -1.29 -8.29
CA ILE A 72 7.31 -0.02 -7.55
C ILE A 72 6.63 -0.20 -6.19
N ALA A 73 5.48 -0.88 -6.13
CA ALA A 73 4.79 -1.16 -4.87
C ALA A 73 5.64 -2.03 -3.95
N LYS A 74 6.37 -3.01 -4.50
CA LYS A 74 7.31 -3.83 -3.74
C LYS A 74 8.48 -3.00 -3.22
N GLU A 75 9.10 -2.18 -4.06
CA GLU A 75 10.23 -1.34 -3.69
C GLU A 75 9.84 -0.28 -2.63
N LEU A 76 8.64 0.29 -2.75
CA LEU A 76 8.07 1.19 -1.76
C LEU A 76 7.74 0.46 -0.45
N ALA A 77 7.17 -0.74 -0.52
CA ALA A 77 6.90 -1.56 0.66
C ALA A 77 8.19 -1.96 1.39
N GLU A 78 9.25 -2.31 0.66
CA GLU A 78 10.58 -2.59 1.21
C GLU A 78 11.16 -1.32 1.86
N THR A 79 11.07 -0.17 1.19
CA THR A 79 11.56 1.12 1.72
C THR A 79 10.85 1.56 3.00
N GLU A 80 9.52 1.47 3.03
CA GLU A 80 8.75 1.82 4.24
C GLU A 80 8.95 0.79 5.36
N TYR A 81 9.12 -0.49 5.01
CA TYR A 81 9.49 -1.51 5.99
C TYR A 81 10.85 -1.24 6.62
N ASP A 82 11.86 -0.88 5.82
CA ASP A 82 13.21 -0.58 6.31
C ASP A 82 13.21 0.64 7.24
N ARG A 83 12.45 1.69 6.89
CA ARG A 83 12.26 2.87 7.74
C ARG A 83 11.59 2.49 9.07
N PHE A 84 10.51 1.71 9.00
CA PHE A 84 9.82 1.22 10.20
C PHE A 84 10.74 0.35 11.07
N HIS A 85 11.46 -0.58 10.45
CA HIS A 85 12.35 -1.52 11.13
C HIS A 85 13.49 -0.80 11.84
N THR A 86 14.11 0.18 11.17
CA THR A 86 15.16 1.01 11.75
C THR A 86 14.66 1.79 12.96
N ASN A 87 13.49 2.43 12.83
CA ASN A 87 12.87 3.16 13.94
C ASN A 87 12.52 2.24 15.11
N ARG A 88 12.01 1.04 14.82
CA ARG A 88 11.68 0.03 15.85
C ARG A 88 12.94 -0.40 16.61
N LEU A 89 14.03 -0.74 15.90
CA LEU A 89 15.29 -1.12 16.52
C LEU A 89 15.87 0.01 17.38
N GLN A 90 15.80 1.26 16.92
CA GLN A 90 16.24 2.41 17.71
C GLN A 90 15.39 2.61 18.97
N LEU A 91 14.08 2.35 18.89
CA LEU A 91 13.20 2.44 20.05
C LEU A 91 13.48 1.33 21.05
N GLU A 92 13.65 0.09 20.59
CA GLU A 92 14.01 -1.07 21.41
C GLU A 92 15.37 -0.85 22.10
N ALA A 93 16.37 -0.31 21.38
CA ALA A 93 17.67 0.02 21.96
C ALA A 93 17.55 1.09 23.06
N LYS A 94 16.79 2.18 22.81
CA LYS A 94 16.54 3.21 23.82
C LYS A 94 15.81 2.68 25.05
N GLN A 95 14.87 1.76 24.86
CA GLN A 95 14.14 1.12 25.96
C GLN A 95 15.07 0.24 26.79
N ALA A 96 15.94 -0.55 26.15
CA ALA A 96 16.94 -1.35 26.84
C ALA A 96 17.93 -0.48 27.63
N ASP A 97 18.40 0.62 27.05
CA ASP A 97 19.30 1.57 27.73
C ASP A 97 18.64 2.19 28.98
N GLU A 98 17.35 2.53 28.90
CA GLU A 98 16.58 3.07 30.03
C GLU A 98 16.37 2.01 31.13
N GLU A 99 16.04 0.78 30.76
CA GLU A 99 15.89 -0.33 31.70
C GLU A 99 17.22 -0.65 32.43
N ASP A 100 18.34 -0.64 31.72
CA ASP A 100 19.67 -0.82 32.31
C ASP A 100 20.02 0.33 33.27
N PHE A 101 19.68 1.58 32.93
CA PHE A 101 19.88 2.73 33.80
C PHE A 101 19.02 2.67 35.07
N GLU A 102 17.76 2.25 34.96
CA GLU A 102 16.88 2.01 36.11
C GLU A 102 17.38 0.88 37.02
N GLN A 103 17.99 -0.17 36.46
CA GLN A 103 18.59 -1.23 37.26
C GLN A 103 19.84 -0.74 38.00
N LEU A 104 20.68 0.04 37.34
CA LEU A 104 21.89 0.61 37.95
C LEU A 104 21.56 1.58 39.08
N THR A 105 20.58 2.45 38.89
CA THR A 105 20.13 3.38 39.94
C THR A 105 19.59 2.65 41.17
N ARG A 106 18.75 1.62 40.98
CA ARG A 106 18.30 0.74 42.08
C ARG A 106 19.46 0.07 42.82
N GLN A 107 20.45 -0.45 42.11
CA GLN A 107 21.63 -1.08 42.74
C GLN A 107 22.48 -0.08 43.55
N VAL A 108 22.57 1.18 43.12
CA VAL A 108 23.29 2.23 43.84
C VAL A 108 22.51 2.65 45.08
N GLU A 109 21.19 2.77 45.00
CA GLU A 109 20.33 3.06 46.15
C GLU A 109 20.39 1.97 47.23
N ASP A 110 20.34 0.69 46.83
CA ASP A 110 20.43 -0.44 47.77
C ASP A 110 21.81 -0.52 48.43
N LYS A 111 22.90 -0.30 47.68
CA LYS A 111 24.27 -0.22 48.24
C LYS A 111 24.50 0.99 49.14
N GLY A 112 23.77 2.09 48.93
CA GLY A 112 23.79 3.26 49.81
C GLY A 112 23.16 2.95 51.16
N LYS A 113 22.00 2.26 51.16
CA LYS A 113 21.28 1.84 52.37
C LYS A 113 22.05 0.81 53.20
N GLU A 114 22.81 -0.09 52.57
CA GLU A 114 23.69 -1.05 53.26
C GLU A 114 24.93 -0.40 53.90
N ARG A 115 25.35 0.78 53.45
CA ARG A 115 26.53 1.50 53.99
C ARG A 115 26.20 2.46 55.13
N GLU A 116 24.94 2.84 55.28
CA GLU A 116 24.43 3.73 56.33
C GLU A 116 23.82 2.97 57.53
N ALA A 117 23.73 1.63 57.46
CA ALA A 117 23.34 0.73 58.55
C ALA A 117 24.55 0.12 59.27
#